data_AF-A0A7J9BTY1-F1
#
_entry.id   AF-A0A7J9BTY1-F1
#
_cell.length_a   1.000
_cell.length_b   1.000
_cell.length_c   1.000
_cell.angle_alpha   90.00
_cell.angle_beta   90.00
_cell.angle_gamma   90.00
#
_symmetry.space_group_name_H-M   'P 1'
#
loop_
_entity.id
_entity.type
_entity.pdbx_description
1 polymer ?
#
loop_
_entity_poly.entity_id
_entity_poly.type
_entity_poly.pdbx_seq_one_letter_code
_entity_poly.pdbx_strand_id
1 'polypeptide(L)'
;MDQFCCMVMRIKIDCNGCYRKVRRALLETQELDTHLIEMKQSKVSVCGKFKPQEIAIKIRKKTNRRVEILEIQEFSINNGQSHEEKPLMISSSWNLESNQNLFAT
;
A
#
# COMPACT_ATOMS: atom_id res chain seq x y z
N MET A 1 -6.39 -12.94 14.59
CA MET A 1 -6.07 -11.53 14.89
C MET A 1 -5.51 -10.93 13.61
N ASP A 2 -6.10 -9.84 13.13
CA ASP A 2 -5.65 -9.21 11.89
C ASP A 2 -4.34 -8.46 12.15
N GLN A 3 -3.30 -8.90 11.45
CA GLN A 3 -1.96 -8.35 11.55
C GLN A 3 -1.92 -7.00 10.83
N PHE A 4 -1.29 -5.99 11.43
CA PHE A 4 -0.97 -4.76 10.70
C PHE A 4 0.07 -5.08 9.63
N CYS A 5 -0.22 -4.70 8.39
CA CYS A 5 0.57 -4.98 7.21
C CYS A 5 0.66 -3.74 6.32
N CYS A 6 1.84 -3.53 5.74
CA CYS A 6 2.03 -2.64 4.61
C CYS A 6 2.44 -3.48 3.39
N MET A 7 1.94 -3.14 2.20
CA MET A 7 2.37 -3.79 0.96
C MET A 7 2.45 -2.81 -0.19
N VAL A 8 3.36 -3.09 -1.13
CA VAL A 8 3.53 -2.36 -2.39
C VAL A 8 3.08 -3.25 -3.54
N MET A 9 2.21 -2.72 -4.39
CA MET A 9 1.67 -3.40 -5.56
C MET A 9 2.00 -2.65 -6.83
N ARG A 10 2.20 -3.39 -7.92
CA ARG A 10 2.21 -2.86 -9.28
C ARG A 10 0.81 -2.93 -9.88
N ILE A 11 0.32 -1.79 -10.35
CA ILE A 11 -0.94 -1.66 -11.09
C ILE A 11 -0.70 -0.67 -12.22
N LYS A 12 -0.97 -1.06 -13.47
CA LYS A 12 -0.82 -0.16 -14.62
C LYS A 12 -1.80 1.01 -14.50
N ILE A 13 -1.29 2.25 -14.45
CA ILE A 13 -2.09 3.48 -14.39
C ILE A 13 -1.59 4.44 -15.49
N ASP A 14 -2.22 4.38 -16.65
CA ASP A 14 -1.82 5.06 -17.89
C ASP A 14 -2.68 6.28 -18.25
N CYS A 15 -3.78 6.52 -17.52
CA CYS A 15 -4.60 7.73 -17.71
C CYS A 15 -5.30 8.15 -16.41
N ASN A 16 -5.91 9.34 -16.41
CA ASN A 16 -6.64 9.86 -15.26
C ASN A 16 -7.85 8.99 -14.88
N GLY A 17 -8.50 8.34 -15.86
CA GLY A 17 -9.58 7.38 -15.60
C GLY A 17 -9.10 6.18 -14.77
N CYS A 18 -7.92 5.65 -15.10
CA CYS A 18 -7.28 4.56 -14.34
C CYS A 18 -6.96 5.00 -12.92
N TYR A 19 -6.38 6.19 -12.77
CA TYR A 19 -6.06 6.76 -11.47
C TYR A 19 -7.30 6.89 -10.59
N ARG A 20 -8.37 7.51 -11.12
CA ARG A 20 -9.64 7.67 -10.40
C ARG A 20 -10.24 6.32 -9.99
N LYS A 21 -10.16 5.30 -10.85
CA LYS A 21 -10.67 3.95 -10.58
C LYS A 21 -9.89 3.26 -9.46
N VAL A 22 -8.55 3.34 -9.49
CA VAL A 22 -7.69 2.80 -8.43
C VAL A 22 -7.94 3.53 -7.11
N ARG A 23 -7.93 4.86 -7.12
CA ARG A 23 -8.19 5.68 -5.92
C ARG A 23 -9.54 5.34 -5.29
N ARG A 24 -10.60 5.23 -6.11
CA ARG A 24 -11.93 4.83 -5.62
C ARG A 24 -11.91 3.45 -4.98
N ALA A 25 -11.26 2.47 -5.60
CA ALA A 25 -11.15 1.12 -5.05
C ALA A 25 -10.44 1.09 -3.69
N LEU A 26 -9.40 1.89 -3.52
CA LEU A 26 -8.67 2.03 -2.25
C LEU A 26 -9.54 2.67 -1.16
N LEU A 27 -10.20 3.80 -1.47
CA LEU A 27 -11.07 4.50 -0.52
C LEU A 27 -12.28 3.66 -0.06
N GLU A 28 -12.83 2.82 -0.94
CA GLU A 28 -13.92 1.91 -0.61
C GLU A 28 -13.47 0.64 0.14
N THR A 29 -12.18 0.49 0.45
CA THR A 29 -11.64 -0.68 1.15
C THR A 29 -11.36 -0.32 2.60
N GLN A 30 -12.26 -0.72 3.50
CA GLN A 30 -12.29 -0.29 4.89
C GLN A 30 -11.11 -0.78 5.73
N GLU A 31 -10.45 -1.86 5.31
CA GLU A 31 -9.29 -2.41 6.02
C GLU A 31 -7.99 -1.60 5.82
N LEU A 32 -8.01 -0.62 4.91
CA LEU A 32 -6.87 0.24 4.63
C LEU A 32 -6.92 1.50 5.50
N ASP A 33 -5.85 1.72 6.26
CA ASP A 33 -5.66 2.95 7.05
C ASP A 33 -5.04 4.05 6.17
N THR A 34 -4.04 3.68 5.36
CA THR A 34 -3.32 4.63 4.48
C THR A 34 -3.04 4.03 3.12
N HIS A 35 -2.90 4.90 2.11
CA HIS A 35 -2.53 4.51 0.76
C HIS A 35 -1.79 5.62 0.02
N LEU A 36 -0.92 5.24 -0.92
CA LEU A 36 -0.25 6.13 -1.87
C LEU A 36 -0.36 5.56 -3.28
N ILE A 37 -0.53 6.43 -4.28
CA ILE A 37 -0.51 6.07 -5.69
C ILE A 37 0.60 6.85 -6.40
N GLU A 38 1.61 6.14 -6.88
CA GLU A 38 2.71 6.71 -7.67
C GLU A 38 2.50 6.38 -9.15
N MET A 39 1.74 7.24 -9.85
CA MET A 39 1.31 6.99 -11.23
C MET A 39 2.49 6.79 -12.19
N LYS A 40 3.56 7.59 -12.05
CA LYS A 40 4.78 7.48 -12.88
C LYS A 40 5.46 6.11 -12.76
N GLN A 41 5.38 5.49 -11.58
CA GLN A 41 6.00 4.19 -11.31
C GLN A 41 5.01 3.03 -11.46
N SER A 42 3.72 3.31 -11.69
CA SER A 42 2.65 2.31 -11.61
C SER A 42 2.67 1.52 -10.29
N LYS A 43 3.00 2.20 -9.20
CA LYS A 43 3.05 1.64 -7.85
C LYS A 43 1.88 2.14 -7.01
N VAL A 44 1.36 1.25 -6.18
CA VAL A 44 0.33 1.54 -5.19
C VAL A 44 0.79 0.92 -3.88
N SER A 45 0.93 1.76 -2.86
CA SER A 45 1.34 1.34 -1.52
C SER A 45 0.15 1.45 -0.59
N VAL A 46 -0.08 0.45 0.24
CA VAL A 46 -1.21 0.41 1.17
C VAL A 46 -0.77 -0.11 2.53
N CYS A 47 -1.35 0.40 3.60
CA CYS A 47 -1.14 -0.08 4.96
C CYS A 47 -2.45 -0.18 5.71
N GLY A 48 -2.55 -1.13 6.64
CA GLY A 48 -3.74 -1.37 7.45
C GLY A 48 -3.76 -2.75 8.07
N LYS A 49 -4.90 -3.17 8.61
CA LYS A 49 -5.08 -4.50 9.22
C LYS A 49 -5.73 -5.44 8.23
N PHE A 50 -4.93 -6.19 7.50
CA PHE A 50 -5.42 -7.07 6.45
C PHE A 50 -4.45 -8.19 6.12
N LYS A 51 -4.94 -9.22 5.42
CA LYS A 51 -4.08 -10.20 4.74
C LYS A 51 -3.75 -9.72 3.32
N PRO A 52 -2.47 -9.70 2.89
CA PRO A 52 -2.07 -9.17 1.58
C PRO A 52 -2.84 -9.76 0.40
N GLN A 53 -3.07 -11.08 0.42
CA GLN A 53 -3.79 -11.80 -0.63
C GLN A 53 -5.24 -11.31 -0.78
N GLU A 54 -5.92 -11.04 0.34
CA GLU A 54 -7.32 -10.60 0.34
C GLU A 54 -7.45 -9.21 -0.29
N ILE A 55 -6.56 -8.28 0.07
CA ILE A 55 -6.54 -6.93 -0.53
C ILE A 55 -6.14 -6.99 -2.00
N ALA A 56 -5.12 -7.75 -2.38
CA ALA A 56 -4.71 -7.87 -3.78
C ALA A 56 -5.86 -8.39 -4.66
N ILE A 57 -6.59 -9.41 -4.20
CA ILE A 57 -7.77 -9.93 -4.89
C ILE A 57 -8.89 -8.88 -4.95
N LYS A 58 -9.17 -8.20 -3.84
CA LYS A 58 -10.22 -7.17 -3.77
C LYS A 58 -9.93 -6.02 -4.73
N ILE A 59 -8.71 -5.50 -4.74
CA ILE A 59 -8.28 -4.42 -5.64
C ILE A 59 -8.31 -4.88 -7.09
N ARG A 60 -7.86 -6.11 -7.41
CA ARG A 60 -7.99 -6.67 -8.76
C ARG A 60 -9.45 -6.70 -9.23
N LYS A 61 -10.38 -7.16 -8.39
CA LYS A 61 -11.82 -7.21 -8.70
C LYS A 61 -12.41 -5.81 -8.92
N LYS A 62 -12.13 -4.85 -8.04
CA LYS A 62 -12.68 -3.49 -8.13
C LYS A 62 -12.13 -2.69 -9.31
N THR A 63 -10.85 -2.86 -9.62
CA THR A 63 -10.19 -2.09 -10.70
C THR A 63 -10.30 -2.76 -12.06
N ASN A 64 -10.54 -4.08 -12.09
CA ASN A 64 -10.40 -4.95 -13.27
C ASN A 64 -9.02 -4.80 -13.94
N ARG A 65 -7.97 -4.75 -13.12
CA ARG A 65 -6.57 -4.64 -13.58
C ARG A 65 -5.71 -5.73 -12.97
N ARG A 66 -4.62 -6.08 -13.65
CA ARG A 66 -3.57 -6.94 -13.10
C ARG A 66 -2.93 -6.23 -11.90
N VAL A 67 -2.79 -6.98 -10.82
CA VAL A 67 -2.15 -6.56 -9.57
C VAL A 67 -0.99 -7.53 -9.34
N GLU A 68 0.22 -6.99 -9.18
CA GLU A 68 1.41 -7.76 -8.82
C GLU A 68 1.88 -7.27 -7.46
N ILE A 69 2.07 -8.16 -6.50
CA ILE A 69 2.63 -7.77 -5.21
C ILE A 69 4.15 -7.70 -5.39
N LEU A 70 4.73 -6.56 -5.05
CA LEU A 70 6.17 -6.31 -5.13
C LEU A 70 6.84 -6.53 -3.78
N GLU A 71 6.19 -6.08 -2.70
CA GLU A 71 6.74 -6.12 -1.35
C GLU A 71 5.62 -6.26 -0.31
N ILE A 72 5.90 -6.96 0.78
CA ILE A 72 5.01 -7.13 1.95
C ILE A 72 5.84 -6.91 3.21
N GLN A 73 5.32 -6.14 4.16
CA GLN A 73 5.87 -5.93 5.49
C GLN A 73 4.78 -6.22 6.52
N GLU A 74 5.03 -7.16 7.43
CA GLU A 74 4.12 -7.57 8.50
C GLU A 74 4.68 -7.15 9.86
N PHE A 75 3.85 -6.55 10.72
CA PHE A 75 4.30 -5.89 11.95
C PHE A 75 3.76 -6.55 13.23
N SER A 76 4.25 -7.73 13.61
CA SER A 76 3.84 -8.38 14.86
C SER A 76 4.13 -7.47 16.07
N ILE A 77 3.12 -7.15 16.89
CA ILE A 77 3.31 -6.37 18.13
C ILE A 77 4.05 -7.27 19.13
N ASN A 78 5.37 -7.31 19.08
CA ASN A 78 6.20 -7.93 20.11
C ASN A 78 6.65 -6.83 21.08
N ASN A 79 6.12 -6.88 22.29
CA ASN A 79 6.55 -6.04 23.40
C ASN A 79 7.91 -6.57 23.90
N GLY A 80 9.03 -6.11 23.32
CA GLY A 80 10.40 -6.48 23.73
C GLY A 80 11.43 -6.50 22.59
N GLN A 81 12.61 -5.94 22.85
CA GLN A 81 13.61 -5.41 21.90
C GLN A 81 14.39 -6.46 21.06
N SER A 82 14.68 -6.07 19.81
CA SER A 82 15.78 -6.39 18.87
C SER A 82 16.53 -7.74 18.92
N HIS A 83 16.57 -8.49 17.81
CA HIS A 83 17.80 -8.70 17.01
C HIS A 83 17.53 -9.37 15.65
N GLU A 84 18.55 -9.26 14.80
CA GLU A 84 18.62 -9.21 13.34
C GLU A 84 18.69 -10.57 12.62
N GLU A 85 17.73 -10.84 11.73
CA GLU A 85 17.94 -11.61 10.50
C GLU A 85 17.33 -10.81 9.33
N LYS A 86 18.19 -10.00 8.70
CA LYS A 86 18.00 -9.15 7.50
C LYS A 86 16.56 -8.67 7.23
N PRO A 87 16.12 -7.58 7.87
CA PRO A 87 14.97 -6.86 7.36
C PRO A 87 15.35 -6.31 5.98
N LEU A 88 14.51 -6.51 4.98
CA LEU A 88 14.60 -5.74 3.73
C LEU A 88 14.24 -4.30 4.07
N MET A 89 15.26 -3.60 4.55
CA MET A 89 15.60 -2.20 4.42
C MET A 89 14.43 -1.29 4.03
N ILE A 90 13.98 -0.54 5.03
CA ILE A 90 13.66 0.89 4.86
C ILE A 90 14.92 1.55 4.29
N SER A 91 15.10 1.50 2.98
CA SER A 91 16.06 2.37 2.29
C SER A 91 15.28 3.59 1.81
N SER A 92 15.24 4.57 2.71
CA SER A 92 15.31 6.01 2.43
C SER A 92 14.24 6.72 1.57
N SER A 93 13.17 6.07 1.08
CA SER A 93 12.20 6.79 0.23
C SER A 93 10.89 7.26 0.91
N TRP A 94 10.56 6.79 2.12
CA TRP A 94 9.33 7.22 2.82
C TRP A 94 9.55 8.36 3.84
N ASN A 95 10.77 8.90 3.94
CA ASN A 95 11.11 10.02 4.83
C ASN A 95 11.76 11.20 4.09
N LEU A 96 11.32 11.48 2.86
CA LEU A 96 11.64 12.75 2.19
C LEU A 96 10.54 13.17 1.21
N GLU A 97 9.35 13.45 1.73
CA GLU A 97 8.47 14.52 1.23
C GLU A 97 7.38 14.83 2.28
N SER A 98 7.81 14.96 3.54
CA SER A 98 7.10 15.74 4.56
C SER A 98 7.30 17.23 4.27
N ASN A 99 6.83 17.68 3.11
CA ASN A 99 6.49 19.06 2.76
C ASN A 99 6.08 19.10 1.30
N GLN A 100 4.82 18.77 1.01
CA GLN A 100 3.89 19.70 0.36
C GLN A 100 2.46 19.13 0.35
N ASN A 101 1.57 19.93 0.94
CA ASN A 101 0.10 19.92 0.84
C ASN A 101 -0.66 18.92 1.72
N LEU A 102 -0.70 19.28 3.01
CA LEU A 102 -1.89 19.85 3.66
C LEU A 102 -3.24 19.39 3.08
N PHE A 103 -3.95 18.59 3.88
CA PHE A 103 -5.40 18.59 4.10
C PHE A 103 -6.22 19.38 3.06
N ALA A 104 -6.92 18.67 2.17
CA ALA A 104 -8.11 19.20 1.51
C ALA A 104 -9.29 18.35 1.98
N THR A 105 -10.11 19.00 2.81
CA THR A 105 -11.48 18.63 3.21
C THR A 105 -12.36 18.28 2.01
#